data_AF-A0A699I100-F1
#
_entry.id   AF-A0A699I100-F1
#
_cell.length_a   1.000
_cell.length_b   1.000
_cell.length_c   1.000
_cell.angle_alpha   90.00
_cell.angle_beta   90.00
_cell.angle_gamma   90.00
#
_symmetry.space_group_name_H-M   'P 1'
#
loop_
_entity.id
_entity.type
_entity.pdbx_description
1 polymer ?
#
loop_
_entity_poly.entity_id
_entity_poly.type
_entity_poly.pdbx_seq_one_letter_code
_entity_poly.pdbx_strand_id
1 'polypeptide(L)'
;MEKDTNILVQTLIRGRDSAKRLQNLLSGETNDDHVSVSVDDLLTEVSESFASGLSMLSTSTSEAHPESDVFNGNSEKTSALGQSFSADSNLSRNNKKTPLVLVKQGR
;
A
#
# COMPACT_ATOMS: atom_id res chain seq x y z
N MET A 1 15.87 3.02 -19.35
CA MET A 1 16.30 2.52 -18.03
C MET A 1 16.53 3.64 -17.02
N GLU A 2 17.49 4.55 -17.18
CA GLU A 2 17.76 5.61 -16.17
C GLU A 2 16.60 6.64 -16.02
N LYS A 3 15.86 6.89 -17.11
CA LYS A 3 14.67 7.75 -17.08
C LYS A 3 13.52 7.14 -16.27
N ASP A 4 13.32 5.83 -16.41
CA ASP A 4 12.21 5.10 -15.77
C ASP A 4 12.45 4.95 -14.27
N THR A 5 13.71 4.75 -13.86
CA THR A 5 14.12 4.76 -12.46
C THR A 5 13.97 6.15 -11.84
N ASN A 6 14.28 7.22 -12.57
CA ASN A 6 14.08 8.59 -12.07
C ASN A 6 12.59 8.89 -11.83
N ILE A 7 11.71 8.51 -12.77
CA ILE A 7 10.26 8.68 -12.63
C ILE A 7 9.72 7.86 -11.45
N LEU A 8 10.21 6.62 -11.28
CA LEU A 8 9.85 5.79 -10.12
C LEU A 8 10.24 6.46 -8.81
N VAL A 9 11.48 6.94 -8.69
CA VAL A 9 11.96 7.61 -7.47
C VAL A 9 11.13 8.86 -7.17
N GLN A 10 10.83 9.68 -8.17
CA GLN A 10 9.97 10.87 -7.99
C GLN A 10 8.56 10.50 -7.52
N THR A 11 7.98 9.45 -8.11
CA THR A 11 6.66 8.95 -7.72
C THR A 11 6.64 8.52 -6.25
N LEU A 12 7.65 7.78 -5.80
CA LEU A 12 7.75 7.32 -4.41
C LEU A 12 8.04 8.47 -3.43
N ILE A 13 8.86 9.46 -3.83
CA ILE A 13 9.09 10.66 -3.03
C ILE A 13 7.79 11.42 -2.81
N ARG A 14 6.97 11.59 -3.86
CA ARG A 14 5.66 12.24 -3.74
C ARG A 14 4.76 11.52 -2.73
N GLY A 15 4.62 10.20 -2.86
CA GLY A 15 3.84 9.41 -1.90
C GLY A 15 4.33 9.51 -0.46
N ARG A 16 5.66 9.50 -0.26
CA ARG A 16 6.27 9.69 1.08
C ARG A 16 5.93 11.06 1.67
N ASP A 17 6.03 12.12 0.87
CA ASP A 17 5.81 13.49 1.34
C ASP A 17 4.34 13.70 1.71
N SER A 18 3.41 13.13 0.95
CA SER A 18 1.97 13.13 1.28
C SER A 18 1.68 12.33 2.55
N ALA A 19 2.33 11.19 2.76
CA ALA A 19 2.21 10.41 3.99
C ALA A 19 2.72 11.19 5.22
N LYS A 20 3.81 11.94 5.08
CA LYS A 20 4.33 12.81 6.14
C LYS A 20 3.35 13.93 6.49
N ARG A 21 2.75 14.57 5.48
CA ARG A 21 1.70 15.58 5.69
C ARG A 21 0.49 14.99 6.40
N LEU A 22 0.06 13.79 5.99
CA LEU A 22 -1.05 13.08 6.63
C LEU A 22 -0.72 12.75 8.10
N GLN A 23 0.50 12.28 8.38
CA GLN A 23 0.95 12.02 9.74
C GLN A 23 0.92 13.28 10.61
N ASN A 24 1.42 14.40 10.09
CA ASN A 24 1.41 15.68 10.82
C ASN A 24 -0.03 16.13 11.12
N LEU A 25 -0.92 16.00 10.13
CA LEU A 25 -2.35 16.34 10.26
C LEU A 25 -3.04 15.49 11.35
N LEU A 26 -2.78 14.18 11.35
CA LEU A 26 -3.34 13.25 12.34
C LEU A 26 -2.73 13.43 13.74
N SER A 27 -1.48 13.87 13.82
CA SER A 27 -0.79 14.11 15.09
C SER A 27 -1.15 15.45 15.73
N GLY A 28 -1.91 16.30 15.02
CA GLY A 28 -2.23 17.66 15.47
C GLY A 28 -1.00 18.60 15.47
N GLU A 29 0.09 18.20 14.81
CA GLU A 29 1.30 18.99 14.67
C GLU A 29 1.19 19.87 13.42
N THR A 30 0.20 20.77 13.45
CA THR A 30 -0.05 21.72 12.35
C THR A 30 0.75 22.99 12.58
N ASN A 31 2.04 22.97 12.25
CA ASN A 31 2.87 24.18 12.19
C ASN A 31 2.76 24.93 10.85
N ASP A 32 1.95 24.44 9.90
CA ASP A 32 1.94 24.95 8.55
C ASP A 32 0.65 25.71 8.22
N ASP A 33 0.84 26.98 7.86
CA ASP A 33 -0.09 27.95 7.27
C ASP A 33 -0.49 27.56 5.82
N HIS A 34 -0.43 26.26 5.51
CA HIS A 34 -0.57 25.73 4.16
C HIS A 34 -2.01 25.26 3.91
N VAL A 35 -2.59 25.81 2.83
CA VAL A 35 -3.73 25.33 2.03
C VAL A 35 -4.36 24.05 2.57
N SER A 36 -5.61 24.13 3.00
CA SER A 36 -6.40 23.01 3.53
C SER A 36 -6.49 21.85 2.53
N VAL A 37 -5.51 20.95 2.53
CA VAL A 37 -5.57 19.68 1.82
C VAL A 37 -6.33 18.69 2.70
N SER A 38 -7.29 17.96 2.12
CA SER A 38 -8.10 17.02 2.89
C SER A 38 -7.32 15.73 3.22
N VAL A 39 -7.76 15.02 4.25
CA VAL A 39 -7.24 13.68 4.61
C VAL A 39 -7.38 12.72 3.43
N ASP A 40 -8.52 12.76 2.74
CA ASP A 40 -8.84 11.86 1.63
C ASP A 40 -7.94 12.11 0.42
N ASP A 41 -7.61 13.38 0.13
CA ASP A 41 -6.68 13.73 -0.95
C ASP A 41 -5.28 13.19 -0.66
N LEU A 42 -4.78 13.35 0.56
CA LEU A 42 -3.47 12.83 0.96
C LEU A 42 -3.44 11.30 0.91
N LEU A 43 -4.49 10.63 1.37
CA LEU A 43 -4.59 9.18 1.33
C LEU A 43 -4.62 8.66 -0.11
N THR A 44 -5.34 9.34 -0.98
CA THR A 44 -5.39 9.03 -2.41
C THR A 44 -4.02 9.19 -3.04
N GLU A 45 -3.34 10.30 -2.80
CA GLU A 45 -2.01 10.57 -3.36
C GLU A 45 -0.95 9.56 -2.89
N VAL A 46 -1.00 9.16 -1.62
CA VAL A 46 -0.18 8.08 -1.07
C VAL A 46 -0.45 6.78 -1.84
N SER A 47 -1.71 6.37 -1.89
CA SER A 47 -2.12 5.08 -2.47
C SER A 47 -1.76 4.99 -3.96
N GLU A 48 -2.05 6.05 -4.73
CA GLU A 48 -1.72 6.13 -6.14
C GLU A 48 -0.22 6.09 -6.41
N SER A 49 0.57 6.80 -5.59
CA SER A 49 2.03 6.83 -5.75
C SER A 49 2.64 5.44 -5.52
N PHE A 50 2.19 4.70 -4.50
CA PHE A 50 2.62 3.32 -4.27
C PHE A 50 2.14 2.37 -5.38
N ALA A 51 0.87 2.45 -5.77
CA ALA A 51 0.31 1.60 -6.83
C ALA A 51 1.04 1.81 -8.17
N SER A 52 1.27 3.07 -8.55
CA SER A 52 2.01 3.44 -9.76
C SER A 52 3.45 2.94 -9.68
N GLY A 53 4.14 3.15 -8.56
CA GLY A 53 5.52 2.70 -8.38
C GLY A 53 5.67 1.17 -8.48
N LEU A 54 4.77 0.41 -7.86
CA LEU A 54 4.74 -1.04 -7.96
C LEU A 54 4.43 -1.53 -9.38
N SER A 55 3.52 -0.85 -10.08
CA SER A 55 3.23 -1.15 -11.49
C SER A 55 4.47 -0.96 -12.36
N MET A 56 5.25 0.10 -12.17
CA MET A 56 6.48 0.34 -12.92
C MET A 56 7.53 -0.76 -12.68
N LEU A 57 7.70 -1.18 -11.42
CA LEU A 57 8.60 -2.28 -11.07
C LEU A 57 8.16 -3.62 -11.67
N SER A 58 6.84 -3.85 -11.77
CA SER A 58 6.28 -5.09 -12.32
C SER A 58 6.47 -5.22 -13.84
N THR A 59 6.72 -4.11 -14.54
CA THR A 59 7.02 -4.15 -15.99
C THR A 59 8.48 -4.51 -16.30
N SER A 60 9.39 -4.44 -15.32
CA SER A 60 10.81 -4.71 -15.51
C SER A 60 11.19 -6.20 -15.42
N THR A 61 10.24 -7.09 -15.11
CA THR A 61 10.47 -8.55 -15.06
C THR A 61 10.09 -9.27 -16.36
N SER A 62 9.69 -8.52 -17.41
CA SER A 62 9.29 -9.05 -18.71
C SER A 62 10.35 -8.82 -19.80
N GLU A 63 11.64 -8.94 -19.49
CA GLU A 63 12.64 -9.25 -20.51
C GLU A 63 12.98 -10.74 -20.41
N ALA A 64 12.02 -11.57 -20.85
CA ALA A 64 12.35 -12.93 -21.27
C ALA A 64 13.25 -12.79 -22.50
N HIS A 65 14.48 -13.29 -22.38
CA HIS A 65 15.41 -13.47 -23.49
C HIS A 65 14.69 -14.10 -24.70
N PRO A 66 14.98 -13.68 -25.93
CA PRO A 66 14.50 -14.40 -27.10
C PRO A 66 15.33 -15.68 -27.20
N GLU A 67 14.88 -16.76 -26.58
CA GLU A 67 15.37 -18.09 -26.94
C GLU A 67 14.84 -18.43 -28.32
N SER A 68 15.80 -18.59 -29.22
CA SER A 68 15.65 -18.92 -30.64
C SER A 68 14.76 -20.14 -30.88
N ASP A 69 14.03 -20.10 -31.99
CA ASP A 69 13.27 -21.18 -32.60
C ASP A 69 13.94 -22.57 -32.52
N VAL A 70 13.12 -23.58 -32.18
CA VAL A 70 13.00 -24.93 -32.77
C VAL A 70 12.61 -25.92 -31.67
N PHE A 71 11.32 -26.25 -31.55
CA PHE A 71 10.77 -27.54 -31.98
C PHE A 71 9.26 -27.66 -31.68
N ASN A 72 8.58 -28.20 -32.68
CA ASN A 72 7.16 -28.48 -32.87
C ASN A 72 6.53 -29.41 -31.81
N GLY A 73 5.32 -29.08 -31.31
CA GLY A 73 4.58 -29.90 -30.35
C GLY A 73 3.28 -29.28 -29.80
N ASN A 74 2.37 -28.91 -30.70
CA ASN A 74 0.90 -28.81 -30.55
C ASN A 74 0.26 -29.09 -29.16
N SER A 75 -0.29 -28.01 -28.59
CA SER A 75 -1.53 -27.84 -27.81
C SER A 75 -1.86 -28.83 -26.68
N GLU A 76 -1.87 -28.31 -25.46
CA GLU A 76 -3.06 -28.30 -24.60
C GLU A 76 -2.99 -27.15 -23.59
N LYS A 77 -3.98 -26.25 -23.70
CA LYS A 77 -4.19 -25.09 -22.83
C LYS A 77 -4.92 -25.61 -21.58
N THR A 78 -4.25 -25.66 -20.43
CA THR A 78 -4.96 -25.70 -19.14
C THR A 78 -4.33 -24.73 -18.16
N SER A 79 -5.14 -23.73 -17.85
CA SER A 79 -4.95 -22.65 -16.89
C SER A 79 -4.69 -23.19 -15.49
N ALA A 80 -3.53 -22.85 -14.93
CA ALA A 80 -3.24 -22.80 -13.50
C ALA A 80 -2.36 -21.54 -13.35
N LEU A 81 -2.61 -20.59 -12.45
CA LEU A 81 -2.86 -20.78 -11.05
C LEU A 81 -3.47 -19.46 -10.52
N GLY A 82 -4.75 -19.49 -10.13
CA GLY A 82 -5.29 -18.46 -9.24
C GLY A 82 -4.59 -18.61 -7.88
N GLN A 83 -3.64 -17.72 -7.58
CA GLN A 83 -3.08 -17.62 -6.23
C GLN A 83 -4.02 -16.74 -5.40
N SER A 84 -4.95 -17.40 -4.73
CA SER A 84 -5.69 -16.87 -3.59
C SER A 84 -4.71 -16.44 -2.50
N PHE A 85 -4.67 -15.16 -2.16
CA PHE A 85 -3.99 -14.69 -0.96
C PHE A 85 -4.88 -14.97 0.25
N SER A 86 -4.50 -15.98 1.04
CA SER A 86 -5.12 -16.23 2.35
C SER A 86 -4.59 -15.19 3.33
N ALA A 87 -5.45 -14.27 3.76
CA ALA A 87 -5.15 -13.33 4.83
C ALA A 87 -5.44 -13.99 6.19
N ASP A 88 -4.41 -14.60 6.80
CA ASP A 88 -4.49 -15.07 8.17
C ASP A 88 -4.51 -13.87 9.14
N SER A 89 -5.72 -13.40 9.45
CA SER A 89 -5.96 -12.38 10.47
C SER A 89 -6.16 -13.03 11.85
N ASN A 90 -5.07 -13.33 12.54
CA ASN A 90 -5.11 -13.70 13.96
C ASN A 90 -5.24 -12.45 14.85
N LEU A 91 -6.46 -11.89 14.92
CA LEU A 91 -6.81 -10.86 15.90
C LEU A 91 -7.17 -11.52 17.25
N SER A 92 -6.18 -11.70 18.13
CA SER A 92 -6.40 -12.15 19.51
C SER A 92 -7.05 -11.04 20.33
N ARG A 93 -8.38 -11.10 20.44
CA ARG A 93 -9.21 -10.16 21.21
C ARG A 93 -9.35 -10.68 22.65
N ASN A 94 -8.50 -10.20 23.57
CA ASN A 94 -8.56 -10.56 24.99
C ASN A 94 -9.56 -9.67 25.75
N ASN A 95 -10.82 -10.07 25.79
CA ASN A 95 -11.85 -9.40 26.60
C ASN A 95 -11.74 -9.74 28.09
N LYS A 96 -10.80 -9.13 28.81
CA LYS A 96 -10.85 -9.12 30.28
C LYS A 96 -11.94 -8.16 30.75
N LYS A 97 -13.05 -8.75 31.17
CA LYS A 97 -14.25 -8.13 31.71
C LYS A 97 -13.95 -7.57 33.11
N THR A 98 -13.76 -6.25 33.23
CA THR A 98 -13.68 -5.58 34.53
C THR A 98 -15.11 -5.26 35.00
N PRO A 99 -15.56 -5.77 36.15
CA PRO A 99 -16.85 -5.35 36.71
C PRO A 99 -16.73 -3.91 37.24
N LEU A 100 -17.60 -3.02 36.75
CA LEU A 100 -17.79 -1.68 37.29
C LEU A 100 -18.38 -1.80 38.69
N VAL A 101 -17.58 -1.56 39.74
CA VAL A 101 -18.08 -1.39 41.10
C VAL A 101 -18.58 0.04 41.25
N LEU A 102 -19.90 0.18 41.30
CA LEU A 102 -20.60 1.43 41.57
C LEU A 102 -20.52 1.71 43.08
N VAL A 103 -19.52 2.47 43.53
CA VAL A 103 -19.51 2.95 44.93
C VAL A 103 -20.31 4.24 45.01
N LYS A 104 -21.48 4.10 45.63
CA LYS A 104 -22.46 5.15 45.91
C LYS A 104 -21.87 6.20 46.85
N GLN A 105 -21.87 7.45 46.39
CA GLN A 105 -21.50 8.63 47.17
C GLN A 105 -22.51 8.81 48.31
N GLY A 106 -22.03 8.75 49.55
CA GLY A 106 -22.78 9.05 50.77
C GLY A 106 -22.47 10.46 51.27
N ARG A 107 -23.52 11.16 51.70
CA ARG A 107 -23.59 12.56 52.12
C ARG A 107 -22.60 12.96 53.22
#